data_AF-A0A975HBE2-F1
#
_entry.id   AF-A0A975HBE2-F1
#
_cell.length_a   1.000
_cell.length_b   1.000
_cell.length_c   1.000
_cell.angle_alpha   90.00
_cell.angle_beta   90.00
_cell.angle_gamma   90.00
#
_symmetry.space_group_name_H-M   'P 1'
#
loop_
_entity.id
_entity.type
_entity.pdbx_description
1 polymer ?
#
loop_
_entity_poly.entity_id
_entity_poly.type
_entity_poly.pdbx_seq_one_letter_code
_entity_poly.pdbx_strand_id
1 'polypeptide(L)'
;METFISPTLLAEQKARSRRSTLVFRLFAAAMLLAFAAMCLLTRTANARIMFIVMLASMIPAGIICILLYCLRIRPDRAAVKHTRMLLDGETETAEGEFRYAGGPVQIPGSVRVLPVILRNGEESRRLHLDETLAGRMPAEGTRIRVQTVSRYITGAEAMDGGSGSGTAGKTAPRPGRGLFRRVVSLFPAFVLWAMIAVVFGGFVFNRITDTDPAYKIVIYADCAVSDGAELAARLEDALTAPVRMVKVHPFDYAMFGSEAIRNADLYIVPASHAAEYSEWLVPGGIPAYRPDGSAGIASGYFGYQPDEAYDLYYGRASLHTAGNEGAADNQAADVAEKLLEIH
;
A
#
# COMPACT_ATOMS: atom_id res chain seq x y z
N MET A 1 4.49 44.44 24.47
CA MET A 1 5.05 43.12 24.12
C MET A 1 4.08 42.31 23.26
N GLU A 2 4.50 41.88 22.07
CA GLU A 2 3.69 41.03 21.19
C GLU A 2 3.88 39.55 21.58
N THR A 3 2.81 38.89 22.04
CA THR A 3 2.83 37.45 22.35
C THR A 3 2.55 36.64 21.09
N PHE A 4 3.48 35.75 20.72
CA PHE A 4 3.34 34.89 19.54
C PHE A 4 2.59 33.59 19.85
N ILE A 5 2.72 33.09 21.08
CA ILE A 5 2.11 31.85 21.54
C ILE A 5 0.88 32.15 22.38
N SER A 6 -0.29 31.76 21.88
CA SER A 6 -1.58 32.04 22.54
C SER A 6 -2.52 30.82 22.54
N PRO A 7 -3.53 30.80 23.43
CA PRO A 7 -4.60 29.80 23.38
C PRO A 7 -5.36 29.79 22.04
N THR A 8 -5.49 30.95 21.39
CA THR A 8 -6.14 31.07 20.07
C THR A 8 -5.32 30.37 18.98
N LEU A 9 -4.00 30.56 18.94
CA LEU A 9 -3.11 29.85 18.03
C LEU A 9 -3.19 28.34 18.24
N LEU A 10 -3.20 27.89 19.49
CA LEU A 10 -3.37 26.46 19.81
C LEU A 10 -4.70 25.91 19.30
N ALA A 11 -5.80 26.67 19.44
CA ALA A 11 -7.12 26.28 18.94
C ALA A 11 -7.13 26.16 17.41
N GLU A 12 -6.53 27.11 16.70
CA GLU A 12 -6.40 27.08 15.24
C GLU A 12 -5.56 25.89 14.76
N GLN A 13 -4.42 25.62 15.40
CA GLN A 13 -3.57 24.46 15.09
C GLN A 13 -4.30 23.14 15.35
N LYS A 14 -5.04 23.03 16.47
CA LYS A 14 -5.88 21.86 16.77
C LYS A 14 -6.95 21.66 15.69
N ALA A 15 -7.63 22.73 15.28
CA ALA A 15 -8.63 22.68 14.22
C ALA A 15 -8.01 22.23 12.88
N ARG A 16 -6.84 22.75 12.52
CA ARG A 16 -6.09 22.35 11.32
C ARG A 16 -5.70 20.87 11.36
N SER A 17 -5.13 20.41 12.48
CA SER A 17 -4.77 19.00 12.67
C SER A 17 -5.97 18.05 12.58
N ARG A 18 -7.12 18.45 13.14
CA ARG A 18 -8.39 17.71 13.03
C ARG A 18 -8.87 17.63 11.58
N ARG A 19 -8.86 18.75 10.84
CA ARG A 19 -9.24 18.77 9.41
C ARG A 19 -8.31 17.88 8.59
N SER A 20 -6.99 18.01 8.75
CA SER A 20 -6.01 17.17 8.04
C SER A 20 -6.22 15.68 8.35
N THR A 21 -6.50 15.33 9.61
CA THR A 21 -6.79 13.93 10.02
C THR A 21 -8.11 13.43 9.44
N LEU A 22 -9.15 14.27 9.39
CA LEU A 22 -10.45 13.93 8.82
C LEU A 22 -10.36 13.70 7.32
N VAL A 23 -9.69 14.59 6.57
CA VAL A 23 -9.44 14.42 5.13
C VAL A 23 -8.71 13.10 4.85
N PHE A 24 -7.68 12.79 5.64
CA PHE A 24 -6.96 11.53 5.53
C PHE A 24 -7.86 10.30 5.77
N ARG A 25 -8.70 10.34 6.79
CA ARG A 25 -9.63 9.23 7.10
C ARG A 25 -10.67 9.04 5.99
N LEU A 26 -11.25 10.12 5.47
CA LEU A 26 -12.20 10.06 4.37
C LEU A 26 -11.55 9.50 3.10
N PHE A 27 -10.33 9.94 2.78
CA PHE A 27 -9.57 9.41 1.65
C PHE A 27 -9.28 7.92 1.80
N ALA A 28 -8.80 7.48 2.97
CA ALA A 28 -8.53 6.07 3.23
C ALA A 28 -9.80 5.21 3.17
N ALA A 29 -10.93 5.70 3.69
CA ALA A 29 -12.21 5.00 3.61
C ALA A 29 -12.70 4.88 2.16
N ALA A 30 -12.61 5.96 1.37
CA ALA A 30 -12.98 5.95 -0.05
C ALA A 30 -12.12 4.96 -0.86
N MET A 31 -10.81 4.90 -0.58
CA MET A 31 -9.93 3.90 -1.19
C MET A 31 -10.35 2.47 -0.86
N LEU A 32 -10.69 2.19 0.40
CA LEU A 32 -11.07 0.85 0.83
C LEU A 32 -12.39 0.41 0.20
N LEU A 33 -13.35 1.33 0.08
CA LEU A 33 -14.61 1.09 -0.64
C LEU A 33 -14.37 0.83 -2.13
N ALA A 34 -13.52 1.63 -2.79
CA ALA A 34 -13.17 1.42 -4.19
C ALA A 34 -12.46 0.06 -4.40
N PHE A 35 -11.56 -0.31 -3.49
CA PHE A 35 -10.88 -1.61 -3.50
C PHE A 35 -11.88 -2.76 -3.37
N ALA A 36 -12.78 -2.70 -2.38
CA ALA A 36 -13.82 -3.72 -2.19
C ALA A 36 -14.74 -3.83 -3.41
N ALA A 37 -15.18 -2.69 -3.96
CA ALA A 37 -16.00 -2.67 -5.17
C ALA A 37 -15.29 -3.29 -6.38
N MET A 38 -14.00 -3.00 -6.60
CA MET A 38 -13.23 -3.62 -7.68
C MET A 38 -13.07 -5.13 -7.48
N CYS A 39 -12.85 -5.60 -6.25
CA CYS A 39 -12.79 -7.03 -5.97
C CYS A 39 -14.13 -7.73 -6.28
N LEU A 40 -15.26 -7.11 -5.93
CA LEU A 40 -16.60 -7.64 -6.21
C LEU A 40 -16.96 -7.64 -7.71
N LEU A 41 -16.38 -6.74 -8.50
CA LEU A 41 -16.57 -6.67 -9.96
C LEU A 41 -15.63 -7.59 -10.73
N THR A 42 -14.71 -8.26 -10.05
CA THR A 42 -13.73 -9.13 -10.69
C THR A 42 -14.39 -10.43 -11.14
N ARG A 43 -14.20 -10.75 -12.42
CA ARG A 43 -14.49 -12.05 -13.06
C ARG A 43 -13.18 -12.64 -13.54
N THR A 44 -13.10 -13.94 -13.73
CA THR A 44 -11.92 -14.63 -14.27
C THR A 44 -11.41 -13.99 -15.57
N ALA A 45 -12.31 -13.71 -16.52
CA ALA A 45 -12.01 -13.08 -17.80
C ALA A 45 -11.34 -11.69 -17.68
N ASN A 46 -11.64 -10.93 -16.62
CA ASN A 46 -11.06 -9.59 -16.42
C ASN A 46 -10.09 -9.53 -15.23
N ALA A 47 -9.81 -10.66 -14.57
CA ALA A 47 -9.05 -10.70 -13.32
C ALA A 47 -7.67 -10.09 -13.47
N ARG A 48 -6.96 -10.39 -14.56
CA ARG A 48 -5.65 -9.81 -14.84
C ARG A 48 -5.70 -8.29 -14.98
N ILE A 49 -6.67 -7.78 -15.75
CA ILE A 49 -6.82 -6.34 -15.97
C ILE A 49 -7.22 -5.64 -14.67
N MET A 50 -8.18 -6.19 -13.93
CA MET A 50 -8.62 -5.65 -12.64
C MET A 50 -7.49 -5.65 -11.62
N PHE A 51 -6.66 -6.69 -11.58
CA PHE A 51 -5.49 -6.75 -10.73
C PHE A 51 -4.48 -5.64 -11.06
N ILE A 52 -4.21 -5.41 -12.35
CA ILE A 52 -3.32 -4.32 -12.79
C ILE A 52 -3.91 -2.95 -12.42
N VAL A 53 -5.20 -2.72 -12.68
CA VAL A 53 -5.89 -1.47 -12.32
C VAL A 53 -5.87 -1.24 -10.80
N MET A 54 -6.04 -2.30 -10.02
CA MET A 54 -5.96 -2.28 -8.57
C MET A 54 -4.55 -1.91 -8.10
N LEU A 55 -3.50 -2.53 -8.63
CA LEU A 55 -2.12 -2.15 -8.29
C LEU A 55 -1.79 -0.71 -8.71
N ALA A 56 -2.19 -0.33 -9.93
CA ALA A 56 -1.97 1.00 -10.49
C ALA A 56 -2.70 2.11 -9.69
N SER A 57 -3.77 1.78 -8.96
CA SER A 57 -4.48 2.71 -8.10
C SER A 57 -3.98 2.68 -6.64
N MET A 58 -3.72 1.50 -6.07
CA MET A 58 -3.28 1.35 -4.67
C MET A 58 -1.88 1.93 -4.41
N ILE A 59 -0.95 1.77 -5.35
CA ILE A 59 0.42 2.25 -5.17
C ILE A 59 0.45 3.79 -5.07
N PRO A 60 -0.08 4.56 -6.05
CA PRO A 60 -0.13 6.02 -5.94
C PRO A 60 -0.93 6.49 -4.74
N ALA A 61 -2.06 5.83 -4.44
CA ALA A 61 -2.93 6.27 -3.37
C ALA A 61 -2.28 6.08 -1.99
N GLY A 62 -1.53 5.01 -1.77
CA GLY A 62 -0.73 4.87 -0.55
C GLY A 62 0.46 5.83 -0.48
N ILE A 63 1.10 6.17 -1.61
CA ILE A 63 2.10 7.24 -1.66
C ILE A 63 1.48 8.57 -1.23
N ILE A 64 0.27 8.90 -1.71
CA ILE A 64 -0.48 10.08 -1.29
C ILE A 64 -0.74 10.04 0.22
N CYS A 65 -1.15 8.89 0.77
CA CYS A 65 -1.34 8.71 2.21
C CYS A 65 -0.05 8.99 3.01
N ILE A 66 1.09 8.46 2.57
CA ILE A 66 2.40 8.68 3.21
C ILE A 66 2.76 10.17 3.14
N LEU A 67 2.57 10.82 1.98
CA LEU A 67 2.85 12.25 1.81
C LEU A 67 1.96 13.10 2.71
N LEU A 68 0.64 12.85 2.75
CA LEU A 68 -0.29 13.56 3.62
C LEU A 68 0.08 13.38 5.10
N TYR A 69 0.42 12.15 5.50
CA TYR A 69 0.81 11.88 6.87
C TYR A 69 2.12 12.57 7.26
N CYS A 70 3.17 12.38 6.48
CA CYS A 70 4.51 12.87 6.78
C CYS A 70 4.67 14.38 6.60
N LEU A 71 4.02 14.98 5.59
CA LEU A 71 4.18 16.40 5.27
C LEU A 71 3.12 17.30 5.92
N ARG A 72 1.98 16.75 6.36
CA ARG A 72 0.87 17.55 6.90
C ARG A 72 0.47 17.13 8.31
N ILE A 73 0.05 15.88 8.52
CA ILE A 73 -0.51 15.43 9.80
C ILE A 73 0.54 15.41 10.92
N ARG A 74 1.71 14.81 10.64
CA ARG A 74 2.79 14.69 11.62
C ARG A 74 3.33 16.07 12.05
N PRO A 75 3.63 17.01 11.14
CA PRO A 75 3.99 18.39 11.51
C PRO A 75 2.89 19.11 12.29
N ASP A 76 1.62 19.02 11.87
CA ASP A 76 0.50 19.66 12.58
C ASP A 76 0.38 19.15 14.02
N ARG A 77 0.54 17.84 14.24
CA ARG A 77 0.51 17.24 15.59
C ARG A 77 1.71 17.67 16.44
N ALA A 78 2.90 17.74 15.84
CA ALA A 78 4.10 18.22 16.52
C ALA A 78 3.95 19.69 16.95
N ALA A 79 3.39 20.54 16.09
CA ALA A 79 3.10 21.93 16.40
C ALA A 79 2.12 22.07 17.57
N VAL A 80 1.00 21.33 17.55
CA VAL A 80 0.03 21.34 18.66
C VAL A 80 0.66 20.92 19.98
N LYS A 81 1.50 19.86 19.98
CA LYS A 81 2.19 19.40 21.19
C LYS A 81 3.19 20.44 21.69
N HIS A 82 3.95 21.05 20.79
CA HIS A 82 4.93 22.08 21.11
C HIS A 82 4.28 23.33 21.68
N THR A 83 3.27 23.88 21.00
CA THR A 83 2.54 25.07 21.46
C THR A 83 1.85 24.83 22.81
N ARG A 84 1.30 23.64 23.05
CA ARG A 84 0.76 23.27 24.36
C ARG A 84 1.84 23.28 25.45
N MET A 85 2.99 22.64 25.19
CA MET A 85 4.12 22.63 26.13
C MET A 85 4.59 24.05 26.49
N LEU A 86 4.61 24.96 25.51
CA LEU A 86 5.00 26.36 25.74
C LEU A 86 3.95 27.15 26.53
N LEU A 87 2.66 26.85 26.37
CA LEU A 87 1.60 27.50 27.14
C LEU A 87 1.55 27.03 28.60
N ASP A 88 1.93 25.77 28.84
CA ASP A 88 1.91 25.16 30.18
C ASP A 88 3.21 25.45 30.97
N GLY A 89 4.23 26.06 30.35
CA GLY A 89 5.55 26.28 30.94
C GLY A 89 5.73 27.65 31.59
N GLU A 90 6.70 27.74 32.51
CA GLU A 90 7.03 28.98 33.22
C GLU A 90 7.67 30.01 32.28
N THR A 91 7.19 31.26 32.38
CA THR A 91 7.65 32.35 31.51
C THR A 91 8.78 33.13 32.18
N GLU A 92 9.88 33.30 31.46
CA GLU A 92 11.00 34.17 31.81
C GLU A 92 11.11 35.32 30.81
N THR A 93 11.55 36.49 31.26
CA THR A 93 11.89 37.61 30.37
C THR A 93 13.40 37.75 30.23
N ALA A 94 13.85 38.12 29.04
CA ALA A 94 15.25 38.43 28.77
C ALA A 94 15.35 39.61 27.80
N GLU A 95 16.45 40.36 27.87
CA GLU A 95 16.67 41.53 27.03
C GLU A 95 18.05 41.47 26.37
N GLY A 96 18.16 42.03 25.16
CA GLY A 96 19.45 42.17 24.49
C GLY A 96 19.34 42.43 23.00
N GLU A 97 20.50 42.54 22.35
CA GLU A 97 20.63 42.63 20.89
C GLU A 97 20.38 41.25 20.27
N PHE A 98 19.46 41.20 19.31
CA PHE A 98 19.00 39.98 18.64
C PHE A 98 19.85 39.64 17.41
N ARG A 99 20.33 38.39 17.33
CA ARG A 99 21.01 37.85 16.14
C ARG A 99 20.64 36.40 15.83
N TYR A 100 20.62 36.03 14.56
CA TYR A 100 20.40 34.64 14.13
C TYR A 100 21.70 33.83 14.22
N ALA A 101 21.63 32.65 14.81
CA ALA A 101 22.79 31.80 15.11
C ALA A 101 22.92 30.59 14.16
N GLY A 102 22.58 30.78 12.89
CA GLY A 102 22.69 29.76 11.84
C GLY A 102 21.37 29.39 11.17
N GLY A 103 21.34 28.22 10.53
CA GLY A 103 20.17 27.70 9.81
C GLY A 103 19.13 27.02 10.70
N PRO A 104 17.93 26.73 10.16
CA PRO A 104 16.87 26.04 10.89
C PRO A 104 17.28 24.62 11.28
N VAL A 105 17.03 24.27 12.55
CA VAL A 105 17.29 22.96 13.13
C VAL A 105 15.95 22.24 13.33
N GLN A 106 15.85 21.02 12.84
CA GLN A 106 14.70 20.15 13.10
C GLN A 106 14.89 19.44 14.43
N ILE A 107 14.03 19.72 15.41
CA ILE A 107 14.00 18.93 16.65
C ILE A 107 13.17 17.67 16.37
N PRO A 108 13.71 16.46 16.64
CA PRO A 108 12.97 15.21 16.44
C PRO A 108 11.65 15.22 17.23
N GLY A 109 10.53 14.95 16.54
CA GLY A 109 9.20 14.92 17.18
C GLY A 109 8.63 16.29 17.56
N SER A 110 9.27 17.39 17.16
CA SER A 110 8.85 18.77 17.46
C SER A 110 8.90 19.66 16.20
N VAL A 111 8.67 20.95 16.37
CA VAL A 111 8.73 21.96 15.32
C VAL A 111 10.16 22.23 14.86
N ARG A 112 10.30 22.94 13.75
CA ARG A 112 11.58 23.49 13.34
C ARG A 112 11.86 24.77 14.11
N VAL A 113 13.09 24.90 14.58
CA VAL A 113 13.52 26.07 15.31
C VAL A 113 14.69 26.76 14.61
N LEU A 114 14.68 28.08 14.67
CA LEU A 114 15.81 28.92 14.36
C LEU A 114 16.57 29.20 15.67
N PRO A 115 17.86 28.85 15.75
CA PRO A 115 18.67 29.23 16.90
C PRO A 115 18.92 30.74 16.84
N VAL A 116 18.69 31.40 17.98
CA VAL A 116 18.82 32.84 18.16
C VAL A 116 19.84 33.09 19.27
N ILE A 117 20.66 34.12 19.14
CA ILE A 117 21.52 34.62 20.22
C ILE A 117 21.00 36.00 20.63
N LEU A 118 20.79 36.17 21.93
CA LEU A 118 20.49 37.43 22.57
C LEU A 118 21.74 37.90 23.33
N ARG A 119 22.29 39.07 22.98
CA ARG A 119 23.49 39.65 23.63
C ARG A 119 23.12 40.80 24.56
N ASN A 120 23.53 40.74 25.82
CA ASN A 120 23.33 41.80 26.80
C ASN A 120 24.68 42.15 27.45
N GLY A 121 25.40 43.11 26.87
CA GLY A 121 26.78 43.40 27.28
C GLY A 121 27.69 42.21 26.98
N GLU A 122 28.35 41.67 28.00
CA GLU A 122 29.24 40.49 27.90
C GLU A 122 28.47 39.15 27.92
N GLU A 123 27.22 39.14 28.39
CA GLU A 123 26.42 37.92 28.46
C GLU A 123 25.77 37.61 27.11
N SER A 124 25.80 36.33 26.72
CA SER A 124 25.11 35.84 25.53
C SER A 124 24.23 34.64 25.87
N ARG A 125 22.96 34.73 25.49
CA ARG A 125 21.96 33.67 25.73
C ARG A 125 21.52 33.08 24.40
N ARG A 126 21.63 31.76 24.27
CA ARG A 126 21.11 31.02 23.10
C ARG A 126 19.66 30.62 23.33
N LEU A 127 18.78 31.06 22.45
CA LEU A 127 17.34 30.85 22.47
C LEU A 127 16.89 30.14 21.18
N HIS A 128 15.65 29.66 21.19
CA HIS A 128 15.03 28.97 20.06
C HIS A 128 13.75 29.69 19.64
N LEU A 129 13.63 29.99 18.35
CA LEU A 129 12.43 30.58 17.77
C LEU A 129 11.77 29.58 16.82
N ASP A 130 10.46 29.41 16.86
CA ASP A 130 9.75 28.63 15.84
C ASP A 130 9.97 29.26 14.45
N GLU A 131 10.39 28.45 13.46
CA GLU A 131 10.65 28.93 12.09
C GLU A 131 9.43 29.66 11.49
N THR A 132 8.22 29.27 11.88
CA THR A 132 6.97 29.91 11.41
C THR A 132 6.75 31.31 11.96
N LEU A 133 7.39 31.64 13.08
CA LEU A 133 7.30 32.94 13.76
C LEU A 133 8.44 33.88 13.39
N ALA A 134 9.42 33.42 12.60
CA ALA A 134 10.57 34.22 12.16
C ALA A 134 10.17 35.54 11.48
N GLY A 135 9.08 35.53 10.72
CA GLY A 135 8.56 36.72 10.04
C GLY A 135 7.94 37.77 10.95
N ARG A 136 7.67 37.43 12.23
CA ARG A 136 7.13 38.36 13.25
C ARG A 136 8.24 38.96 14.13
N MET A 137 9.49 38.55 13.95
CA MET A 137 10.60 39.11 14.73
C MET A 137 11.04 40.47 14.18
N PRO A 138 11.48 41.40 15.06
CA PRO A 138 12.18 42.60 14.66
C PRO A 138 13.46 42.30 13.86
N ALA A 139 13.98 43.31 13.17
CA ALA A 139 15.20 43.16 12.37
C ALA A 139 16.40 42.72 13.21
N GLU A 140 17.30 41.95 12.61
CA GLU A 140 18.57 41.57 13.23
C GLU A 140 19.37 42.81 13.66
N GLY A 141 19.99 42.78 14.83
CA GLY A 141 20.68 43.92 15.45
C GLY A 141 19.78 44.84 16.27
N THR A 142 18.45 44.64 16.27
CA THR A 142 17.54 45.41 17.12
C THR A 142 17.66 44.95 18.57
N ARG A 143 17.64 45.89 19.51
CA ARG A 143 17.53 45.58 20.94
C ARG A 143 16.08 45.23 21.25
N ILE A 144 15.86 44.01 21.74
CA ILE A 144 14.53 43.48 22.00
C ILE A 144 14.41 42.98 23.44
N ARG A 145 13.20 43.08 23.98
CA ARG A 145 12.76 42.33 25.16
C ARG A 145 11.99 41.11 24.67
N VAL A 146 12.38 39.92 25.10
CA VAL A 146 11.74 38.65 24.73
C VAL A 146 11.13 37.97 25.94
N GLN A 147 9.96 37.39 25.74
CA GLN A 147 9.38 36.40 26.64
C GLN A 147 9.80 35.01 26.18
N THR A 148 10.22 34.17 27.12
CA THR A 148 10.70 32.82 26.83
C THR A 148 10.10 31.78 27.77
N VAL A 149 10.01 30.54 27.30
CA VAL A 149 9.64 29.36 28.09
C VAL A 149 10.65 28.26 27.79
N SER A 150 11.41 27.79 28.78
CA SER A 150 12.45 26.75 28.60
C SER A 150 13.40 27.02 27.41
N ARG A 151 13.82 28.30 27.24
CA ARG A 151 14.66 28.84 26.14
C ARG A 151 13.98 29.05 24.79
N TYR A 152 12.68 28.81 24.66
CA TYR A 152 11.92 29.11 23.44
C TYR A 152 11.31 30.51 23.51
N ILE A 153 11.44 31.30 22.45
CA ILE A 153 10.85 32.64 22.36
C ILE A 153 9.34 32.50 22.13
N THR A 154 8.54 33.05 23.05
CA THR A 154 7.07 33.03 23.03
C THR A 154 6.47 34.41 22.76
N GLY A 155 7.25 35.48 22.89
CA GLY A 155 6.87 36.86 22.55
C GLY A 155 8.08 37.77 22.44
N ALA A 156 7.94 38.89 21.74
CA ALA A 156 9.00 39.89 21.60
C ALA A 156 8.46 41.32 21.54
N GLU A 157 9.30 42.28 21.92
CA GLU A 157 9.06 43.71 21.85
C GLU A 157 10.34 44.41 21.46
N ALA A 158 10.30 45.28 20.45
CA ALA A 158 11.40 46.18 20.16
C ALA A 158 11.47 47.26 21.23
N MET A 159 12.66 47.52 21.75
CA MET A 159 12.87 48.62 22.70
C MET A 159 13.29 49.86 21.89
N ASP A 160 12.37 50.81 21.72
CA ASP A 160 12.63 52.07 21.01
C ASP A 160 13.76 52.84 21.73
N GLY A 161 14.87 53.08 21.02
CA GLY A 161 16.01 53.82 21.58
C GLY A 161 17.35 53.67 20.87
N GLY A 162 17.46 52.88 19.79
CA GLY A 162 18.72 52.72 19.06
C GLY A 162 18.58 53.10 17.59
N SER A 163 18.97 54.32 17.25
CA SER A 163 19.33 54.73 15.88
C SER A 163 20.47 53.84 15.37
N GLY A 164 20.10 52.71 14.78
CA GLY A 164 20.99 51.78 14.11
C GLY A 164 21.02 52.07 12.63
N SER A 165 21.96 52.93 12.24
CA SER A 165 22.42 53.19 10.87
C SER A 165 22.43 51.94 9.98
N GLY A 166 21.98 52.13 8.75
CA GLY A 166 21.73 51.11 7.74
C GLY A 166 22.85 50.08 7.54
N THR A 167 22.53 48.83 7.85
CA THR A 167 23.02 47.69 7.06
C THR A 167 21.80 46.89 6.65
N ALA A 168 21.69 46.61 5.36
CA ALA A 168 20.57 45.85 4.79
C ALA A 168 20.38 44.55 5.58
N GLY A 169 19.35 44.51 6.41
CA GLY A 169 19.08 43.40 7.32
C GLY A 169 19.03 42.10 6.53
N LYS A 170 19.81 41.11 6.95
CA LYS A 170 19.66 39.75 6.44
C LYS A 170 18.23 39.32 6.75
N THR A 171 17.43 39.20 5.70
CA THR A 171 16.09 38.63 5.79
C THR A 171 16.21 37.19 6.28
N ALA A 172 15.23 36.76 7.09
CA ALA A 172 15.19 35.41 7.63
C ALA A 172 15.48 34.37 6.53
N PRO A 173 16.27 33.31 6.81
CA PRO A 173 16.67 32.34 5.81
C PRO A 173 15.42 31.76 5.11
N ARG A 174 15.36 31.91 3.78
CA ARG A 174 14.18 31.49 2.99
C ARG A 174 13.92 29.98 3.17
N PRO A 175 12.69 29.57 3.56
CA PRO A 175 12.32 28.17 3.73
C PRO A 175 12.05 27.51 2.35
N GLY A 176 13.07 27.40 1.48
CA GLY A 176 12.86 27.02 0.08
C GLY A 176 13.33 25.62 -0.33
N ARG A 177 14.42 25.09 0.23
CA ARG A 177 15.09 23.88 -0.29
C ARG A 177 14.77 22.58 0.47
N GLY A 178 13.81 22.61 1.40
CA GLY A 178 13.54 21.48 2.30
C GLY A 178 12.57 20.42 1.76
N LEU A 179 11.67 20.76 0.84
CA LEU A 179 10.59 19.85 0.42
C LEU A 179 11.14 18.65 -0.37
N PHE A 180 12.01 18.89 -1.35
CA PHE A 180 12.60 17.82 -2.15
C PHE A 180 13.38 16.83 -1.29
N ARG A 181 14.26 17.33 -0.39
CA ARG A 181 15.01 16.48 0.54
C ARG A 181 14.09 15.67 1.47
N ARG A 182 12.96 16.25 1.91
CA ARG A 182 11.95 15.54 2.71
C ARG A 182 11.28 14.44 1.89
N VAL A 183 10.86 14.72 0.66
CA VAL A 183 10.24 13.72 -0.22
C VAL A 183 11.23 12.58 -0.53
N VAL A 184 12.48 12.91 -0.85
CA VAL A 184 13.53 11.90 -1.10
C VAL A 184 13.80 11.05 0.15
N SER A 185 13.76 11.62 1.35
CA SER A 185 13.91 10.86 2.59
C SER A 185 12.77 9.85 2.85
N LEU A 186 11.64 10.00 2.18
CA LEU A 186 10.50 9.07 2.26
C LEU A 186 10.59 7.95 1.22
N PHE A 187 11.59 7.97 0.32
CA PHE A 187 11.75 6.96 -0.71
C PHE A 187 11.73 5.51 -0.18
N PRO A 188 12.43 5.17 0.93
CA PRO A 188 12.35 3.82 1.50
C PRO A 188 10.92 3.43 1.90
N ALA A 189 10.12 4.37 2.41
CA ALA A 189 8.72 4.12 2.76
C ALA A 189 7.85 3.91 1.52
N PHE A 190 8.13 4.60 0.41
CA PHE A 190 7.43 4.38 -0.86
C PHE A 190 7.73 3.00 -1.44
N VAL A 191 9.00 2.57 -1.41
CA VAL A 191 9.41 1.24 -1.86
C VAL A 191 8.76 0.15 -1.00
N LEU A 192 8.84 0.29 0.33
CA LEU A 192 8.19 -0.64 1.26
C LEU A 192 6.68 -0.73 1.03
N TRP A 193 6.02 0.42 0.82
CA TRP A 193 4.58 0.43 0.51
C TRP A 193 4.28 -0.27 -0.81
N ALA A 194 5.05 -0.01 -1.87
CA ALA A 194 4.84 -0.67 -3.15
C ALA A 194 4.97 -2.20 -3.02
N MET A 195 5.96 -2.69 -2.25
CA MET A 195 6.10 -4.11 -1.96
C MET A 195 4.89 -4.66 -1.20
N ILE A 196 4.46 -3.97 -0.13
CA ILE A 196 3.27 -4.37 0.64
C ILE A 196 2.03 -4.38 -0.25
N ALA A 197 1.84 -3.37 -1.10
CA ALA A 197 0.69 -3.27 -1.99
C ALA A 197 0.66 -4.42 -3.01
N VAL A 198 1.81 -4.84 -3.53
CA VAL A 198 1.90 -6.00 -4.44
C VAL A 198 1.61 -7.30 -3.71
N VAL A 199 2.25 -7.55 -2.57
CA VAL A 199 2.09 -8.81 -1.83
C VAL A 199 0.69 -8.93 -1.22
N PHE A 200 0.26 -7.91 -0.49
CA PHE A 200 -1.05 -7.87 0.15
C PHE A 200 -2.17 -7.77 -0.87
N GLY A 201 -2.01 -6.94 -1.91
CA GLY A 201 -2.96 -6.85 -3.01
C GLY A 201 -3.11 -8.18 -3.73
N GLY A 202 -2.02 -8.87 -4.06
CA GLY A 202 -2.04 -10.21 -4.65
C GLY A 202 -2.73 -11.24 -3.76
N PHE A 203 -2.39 -11.26 -2.47
CA PHE A 203 -3.00 -12.18 -1.51
C PHE A 203 -4.50 -11.95 -1.35
N VAL A 204 -4.91 -10.70 -1.09
CA VAL A 204 -6.31 -10.35 -0.87
C VAL A 204 -7.11 -10.54 -2.15
N PHE A 205 -6.57 -10.14 -3.30
CA PHE A 205 -7.21 -10.38 -4.59
C PHE A 205 -7.46 -11.86 -4.79
N ASN A 206 -6.42 -12.71 -4.65
CA ASN A 206 -6.57 -14.15 -4.81
C ASN A 206 -7.57 -14.76 -3.81
N ARG A 207 -7.66 -14.24 -2.58
CA ARG A 207 -8.61 -14.73 -1.57
C ARG A 207 -10.04 -14.28 -1.80
N ILE A 208 -10.27 -13.06 -2.25
CA ILE A 208 -11.62 -12.53 -2.51
C ILE A 208 -12.16 -13.06 -3.84
N THR A 209 -11.29 -13.24 -4.83
CA THR A 209 -11.70 -13.78 -6.12
C THR A 209 -11.81 -15.31 -6.12
N ASP A 210 -11.39 -16.01 -5.06
CA ASP A 210 -11.65 -17.44 -4.93
C ASP A 210 -13.09 -17.67 -4.45
N THR A 211 -13.79 -18.61 -5.09
CA THR A 211 -15.15 -19.00 -4.70
C THR A 211 -15.14 -20.28 -3.87
N ASP A 212 -16.27 -20.59 -3.23
CA ASP A 212 -16.48 -21.85 -2.52
C ASP A 212 -16.13 -23.05 -3.43
N PRO A 213 -15.42 -24.08 -2.93
CA PRO A 213 -15.16 -25.31 -3.67
C PRO A 213 -16.40 -25.91 -4.36
N ALA A 214 -17.58 -25.78 -3.76
CA ALA A 214 -18.84 -26.26 -4.36
C ALA A 214 -19.28 -25.50 -5.63
N TYR A 215 -18.67 -24.35 -5.94
CA TYR A 215 -18.95 -23.55 -7.14
C TYR A 215 -17.72 -23.38 -8.03
N LYS A 216 -16.66 -24.16 -7.79
CA LYS A 216 -15.38 -24.08 -8.50
C LYS A 216 -14.96 -25.45 -9.01
N ILE A 217 -14.42 -25.49 -10.21
CA ILE A 217 -13.70 -26.66 -10.74
C ILE A 217 -12.21 -26.33 -10.84
N VAL A 218 -11.34 -27.19 -10.30
CA VAL A 218 -9.89 -27.03 -10.35
C VAL A 218 -9.26 -28.13 -11.21
N ILE A 219 -8.53 -27.72 -12.23
CA ILE A 219 -7.78 -28.58 -13.15
C ILE A 219 -6.29 -28.40 -12.87
N TYR A 220 -5.58 -29.50 -12.62
CA TYR A 220 -4.13 -29.52 -12.59
C TYR A 220 -3.58 -30.25 -13.80
N ALA A 221 -2.53 -29.71 -14.42
CA ALA A 221 -1.86 -30.34 -15.56
C ALA A 221 -0.37 -30.54 -15.28
N ASP A 222 0.11 -31.77 -15.44
CA ASP A 222 1.53 -32.13 -15.36
C ASP A 222 2.21 -31.90 -16.73
N CYS A 223 2.04 -30.67 -17.22
CA CYS A 223 2.66 -30.13 -18.41
C CYS A 223 2.62 -28.59 -18.34
N ALA A 224 3.29 -27.92 -19.27
CA ALA A 224 3.23 -26.47 -19.35
C ALA A 224 1.82 -26.02 -19.74
N VAL A 225 1.27 -25.03 -19.05
CA VAL A 225 -0.03 -24.42 -19.41
C VAL A 225 0.21 -23.03 -20.00
N SER A 226 -0.01 -22.88 -21.30
CA SER A 226 -0.03 -21.57 -21.97
C SER A 226 -1.38 -20.90 -21.73
N ASP A 227 -1.37 -19.68 -21.19
CA ASP A 227 -2.55 -18.83 -20.95
C ASP A 227 -3.74 -19.53 -20.24
N GLY A 228 -3.47 -20.21 -19.11
CA GLY A 228 -4.50 -20.93 -18.35
C GLY A 228 -5.68 -20.08 -17.87
N ALA A 229 -5.52 -18.75 -17.80
CA ALA A 229 -6.62 -17.83 -17.46
C ALA A 229 -7.63 -17.68 -18.61
N GLU A 230 -7.16 -17.63 -19.86
CA GLU A 230 -8.04 -17.62 -21.02
C GLU A 230 -8.79 -18.95 -21.15
N LEU A 231 -8.08 -20.07 -20.98
CA LEU A 231 -8.70 -21.40 -20.98
C LEU A 231 -9.79 -21.53 -19.91
N ALA A 232 -9.48 -21.11 -18.67
CA ALA A 232 -10.44 -21.09 -17.58
C ALA A 232 -11.69 -20.27 -17.91
N ALA A 233 -11.52 -19.06 -18.46
CA ALA A 233 -12.66 -18.21 -18.84
C ALA A 233 -13.53 -18.84 -19.92
N ARG A 234 -12.92 -19.50 -20.93
CA ARG A 234 -13.67 -20.21 -21.98
C ARG A 234 -14.46 -21.39 -21.43
N LEU A 235 -13.88 -22.15 -20.51
CA LEU A 235 -14.56 -23.27 -19.85
C LEU A 235 -15.72 -22.76 -18.98
N GLU A 236 -15.53 -21.67 -18.25
CA GLU A 236 -16.59 -21.05 -17.44
C GLU A 236 -17.80 -20.61 -18.27
N ASP A 237 -17.57 -19.98 -19.42
CA ASP A 237 -18.65 -19.53 -20.31
C ASP A 237 -19.49 -20.70 -20.88
N ALA A 238 -18.90 -21.90 -20.93
CA ALA A 238 -19.54 -23.11 -21.43
C ALA A 238 -20.31 -23.90 -20.35
N LEU A 239 -20.14 -23.55 -19.06
CA LEU A 239 -20.73 -24.30 -17.95
C LEU A 239 -22.13 -23.82 -17.58
N THR A 240 -22.92 -24.75 -17.05
CA THR A 240 -24.22 -24.44 -16.46
C THR A 240 -24.08 -24.16 -14.96
N ALA A 241 -25.04 -23.43 -14.39
CA ALA A 241 -25.09 -23.27 -12.93
C ALA A 241 -25.14 -24.65 -12.25
N PRO A 242 -24.43 -24.87 -11.11
CA PRO A 242 -24.00 -23.84 -10.15
C PRO A 242 -22.53 -23.44 -10.23
N VAL A 243 -21.71 -24.02 -11.12
CA VAL A 243 -20.28 -23.68 -11.22
C VAL A 243 -20.11 -22.25 -11.75
N ARG A 244 -19.24 -21.47 -11.10
CA ARG A 244 -19.00 -20.06 -11.41
C ARG A 244 -17.53 -19.75 -11.67
N MET A 245 -16.67 -20.75 -11.54
CA MET A 245 -15.23 -20.60 -11.66
C MET A 245 -14.57 -21.89 -12.10
N VAL A 246 -13.63 -21.77 -13.02
CA VAL A 246 -12.68 -22.82 -13.39
C VAL A 246 -11.29 -22.29 -13.11
N LYS A 247 -10.42 -23.11 -12.53
CA LYS A 247 -9.00 -22.77 -12.35
C LYS A 247 -8.14 -23.82 -13.03
N VAL A 248 -7.22 -23.40 -13.87
CA VAL A 248 -6.24 -24.28 -14.52
C VAL A 248 -4.85 -23.94 -13.98
N HIS A 249 -4.16 -24.95 -13.46
CA HIS A 249 -2.85 -24.78 -12.83
C HIS A 249 -1.85 -25.82 -13.36
N PRO A 250 -0.58 -25.44 -13.61
CA PRO A 250 0.49 -26.41 -13.76
C PRO A 250 0.81 -27.06 -12.39
N PHE A 251 1.30 -28.30 -12.40
CA PHE A 251 1.73 -29.01 -11.17
C PHE A 251 2.83 -28.26 -10.40
N ASP A 252 3.70 -27.52 -11.10
CA ASP A 252 4.73 -26.65 -10.49
C ASP A 252 4.16 -25.67 -9.46
N TYR A 253 2.90 -25.25 -9.64
CA TYR A 253 2.23 -24.32 -8.73
C TYR A 253 1.89 -24.94 -7.38
N ALA A 254 1.91 -26.27 -7.31
CA ALA A 254 1.47 -27.01 -6.15
C ALA A 254 2.59 -27.46 -5.20
N MET A 255 3.83 -27.03 -5.48
CA MET A 255 4.94 -27.13 -4.53
C MET A 255 4.66 -26.49 -3.16
N PHE A 256 3.61 -25.66 -3.05
CA PHE A 256 3.21 -24.98 -1.82
C PHE A 256 2.15 -25.72 -0.98
N GLY A 257 1.66 -26.90 -1.41
CA GLY A 257 0.78 -27.73 -0.58
C GLY A 257 0.14 -28.91 -1.33
N SER A 258 0.42 -30.13 -0.86
CA SER A 258 -0.12 -31.38 -1.42
C SER A 258 -1.64 -31.50 -1.31
N GLU A 259 -2.26 -30.78 -0.39
CA GLU A 259 -3.72 -30.80 -0.17
C GLU A 259 -4.49 -30.11 -1.30
N ALA A 260 -3.95 -29.04 -1.89
CA ALA A 260 -4.58 -28.36 -3.02
C ALA A 260 -4.58 -29.24 -4.28
N ILE A 261 -3.51 -30.01 -4.49
CA ILE A 261 -3.45 -31.01 -5.57
C ILE A 261 -4.49 -32.08 -5.30
N ARG A 262 -4.44 -32.73 -4.12
CA ARG A 262 -5.30 -33.86 -3.76
C ARG A 262 -6.79 -33.57 -3.91
N ASN A 263 -7.19 -32.32 -3.67
CA ASN A 263 -8.59 -31.88 -3.74
C ASN A 263 -8.98 -31.32 -5.12
N ALA A 264 -8.15 -31.47 -6.14
CA ALA A 264 -8.49 -31.05 -7.49
C ALA A 264 -9.56 -31.95 -8.11
N ASP A 265 -10.31 -31.38 -9.05
CA ASP A 265 -11.43 -32.05 -9.72
C ASP A 265 -10.97 -32.85 -10.93
N LEU A 266 -10.00 -32.30 -11.66
CA LEU A 266 -9.49 -32.87 -12.91
C LEU A 266 -7.97 -32.80 -12.95
N TYR A 267 -7.36 -33.81 -13.54
CA TYR A 267 -5.91 -33.92 -13.69
C TYR A 267 -5.56 -34.30 -15.13
N ILE A 268 -4.65 -33.58 -15.76
CA ILE A 268 -4.05 -33.96 -17.03
C ILE A 268 -2.65 -34.45 -16.72
N VAL A 269 -2.40 -35.74 -16.93
CA VAL A 269 -1.18 -36.41 -16.46
C VAL A 269 -0.56 -37.21 -17.62
N PRO A 270 0.77 -37.20 -17.78
CA PRO A 270 1.43 -38.11 -18.70
C PRO A 270 1.17 -39.57 -18.30
N ALA A 271 0.93 -40.42 -19.29
CA ALA A 271 0.63 -41.84 -19.06
C ALA A 271 1.76 -42.55 -18.28
N SER A 272 3.01 -42.10 -18.44
CA SER A 272 4.17 -42.60 -17.70
C SER A 272 4.11 -42.28 -16.19
N HIS A 273 3.47 -41.17 -15.81
CA HIS A 273 3.36 -40.69 -14.44
C HIS A 273 2.06 -41.10 -13.74
N ALA A 274 1.10 -41.70 -14.46
CA ALA A 274 -0.21 -42.07 -13.90
C ALA A 274 -0.12 -42.96 -12.64
N ALA A 275 0.88 -43.83 -12.56
CA ALA A 275 1.12 -44.67 -11.39
C ALA A 275 1.53 -43.88 -10.14
N GLU A 276 2.34 -42.82 -10.31
CA GLU A 276 2.81 -41.96 -9.23
C GLU A 276 1.64 -41.24 -8.54
N TYR A 277 0.64 -40.84 -9.31
CA TYR A 277 -0.51 -40.08 -8.82
C TYR A 277 -1.74 -40.94 -8.51
N SER A 278 -1.66 -42.26 -8.66
CA SER A 278 -2.80 -43.19 -8.57
C SER A 278 -3.64 -43.11 -7.28
N GLU A 279 -3.08 -42.60 -6.19
CA GLU A 279 -3.83 -42.34 -4.95
C GLU A 279 -4.82 -41.19 -5.06
N TRP A 280 -4.57 -40.22 -5.93
CA TRP A 280 -5.37 -39.00 -6.13
C TRP A 280 -6.37 -39.14 -7.27
N LEU A 281 -6.12 -40.08 -8.18
CA LEU A 281 -6.88 -40.28 -9.40
C LEU A 281 -7.99 -41.31 -9.21
N VAL A 282 -9.13 -41.08 -9.86
CA VAL A 282 -10.12 -42.12 -10.14
C VAL A 282 -9.57 -43.01 -11.28
N PRO A 283 -9.55 -44.35 -11.14
CA PRO A 283 -9.09 -45.24 -12.19
C PRO A 283 -9.88 -45.10 -13.50
N GLY A 284 -9.21 -45.29 -14.64
CA GLY A 284 -9.86 -45.27 -15.96
C GLY A 284 -9.79 -43.92 -16.67
N GLY A 285 -8.59 -43.30 -16.71
CA GLY A 285 -8.35 -42.04 -17.38
C GLY A 285 -8.83 -42.01 -18.84
N ILE A 286 -9.25 -40.83 -19.28
CA ILE A 286 -9.75 -40.55 -20.62
C ILE A 286 -8.58 -39.99 -21.45
N PRO A 287 -8.28 -40.52 -22.65
CA PRO A 287 -7.21 -39.99 -23.48
C PRO A 287 -7.39 -38.49 -23.77
N ALA A 288 -6.42 -37.68 -23.37
CA ALA A 288 -6.39 -36.23 -23.62
C ALA A 288 -5.49 -35.88 -24.81
N TYR A 289 -4.33 -36.53 -24.92
CA TYR A 289 -3.40 -36.35 -26.04
C TYR A 289 -2.71 -37.66 -26.40
N ARG A 290 -2.54 -37.92 -27.70
CA ARG A 290 -1.79 -39.05 -28.24
C ARG A 290 -0.73 -38.56 -29.24
N PRO A 291 0.50 -39.11 -29.19
CA PRO A 291 1.58 -38.81 -30.15
C PRO A 291 1.25 -39.12 -31.62
N ASP A 292 0.30 -40.01 -31.87
CA ASP A 292 -0.10 -40.43 -33.23
C ASP A 292 -0.99 -39.40 -33.96
N GLY A 293 -1.28 -38.27 -33.32
CA GLY A 293 -2.12 -37.21 -33.87
C GLY A 293 -3.61 -37.39 -33.61
N SER A 294 -4.02 -38.43 -32.87
CA SER A 294 -5.39 -38.55 -32.35
C SER A 294 -5.54 -37.70 -31.08
N ALA A 295 -5.87 -36.42 -31.23
CA ALA A 295 -5.99 -35.50 -30.10
C ALA A 295 -7.46 -35.26 -29.69
N GLY A 296 -7.73 -35.29 -28.38
CA GLY A 296 -8.71 -34.40 -27.77
C GLY A 296 -8.07 -33.01 -27.66
N ILE A 297 -8.79 -31.96 -28.03
CA ILE A 297 -8.16 -30.71 -28.47
C ILE A 297 -8.14 -29.69 -27.34
N ALA A 298 -6.99 -29.62 -26.66
CA ALA A 298 -6.56 -28.42 -25.95
C ALA A 298 -5.09 -28.08 -26.28
N SER A 299 -4.66 -28.47 -27.48
CA SER A 299 -3.27 -28.38 -27.97
C SER A 299 -2.71 -26.95 -28.06
N GLY A 300 -3.56 -25.93 -28.00
CA GLY A 300 -3.13 -24.52 -27.92
C GLY A 300 -2.79 -24.04 -26.51
N TYR A 301 -3.30 -24.70 -25.46
CA TYR A 301 -3.19 -24.26 -24.07
C TYR A 301 -2.30 -25.17 -23.21
N PHE A 302 -2.00 -26.38 -23.68
CA PHE A 302 -1.12 -27.32 -22.97
C PHE A 302 0.10 -27.68 -23.84
N GLY A 303 1.28 -27.50 -23.28
CA GLY A 303 2.55 -27.88 -23.87
C GLY A 303 2.85 -29.35 -23.65
N TYR A 304 2.14 -30.22 -24.38
CA TYR A 304 2.37 -31.67 -24.37
C TYR A 304 3.74 -32.04 -24.96
N GLN A 305 4.39 -33.04 -24.37
CA GLN A 305 5.56 -33.65 -25.01
C GLN A 305 5.13 -34.47 -26.23
N PRO A 306 5.78 -34.30 -27.40
CA PRO A 306 5.31 -34.85 -28.66
C PRO A 306 5.36 -36.38 -28.74
N ASP A 307 6.19 -37.02 -27.91
CA ASP A 307 6.41 -38.46 -27.83
C ASP A 307 5.70 -39.12 -26.65
N GLU A 308 4.89 -38.37 -25.90
CA GLU A 308 4.22 -38.84 -24.70
C GLU A 308 2.69 -38.72 -24.80
N ALA A 309 1.97 -39.76 -24.34
CA ALA A 309 0.52 -39.71 -24.24
C ALA A 309 0.11 -39.07 -22.91
N TYR A 310 -0.96 -38.28 -22.93
CA TYR A 310 -1.54 -37.69 -21.73
C TYR A 310 -2.98 -38.16 -21.59
N ASP A 311 -3.36 -38.48 -20.36
CA ASP A 311 -4.73 -38.86 -20.02
C ASP A 311 -5.29 -37.86 -19.01
N LEU A 312 -6.58 -37.56 -19.18
CA LEU A 312 -7.41 -36.78 -18.27
C LEU A 312 -8.03 -37.72 -17.22
N TYR A 313 -7.85 -37.40 -15.95
CA TYR A 313 -8.37 -38.16 -14.82
C TYR A 313 -9.28 -37.29 -13.96
N TYR A 314 -10.31 -37.90 -13.38
CA TYR A 314 -11.10 -37.27 -12.32
C TYR A 314 -10.39 -37.41 -10.98
N GLY A 315 -10.58 -36.41 -10.12
CA GLY A 315 -10.07 -36.42 -8.76
C GLY A 315 -10.90 -37.26 -7.82
N ARG A 316 -10.22 -38.09 -7.04
CA ARG A 316 -10.87 -38.94 -6.02
C ARG A 316 -11.52 -38.14 -4.91
N ALA A 317 -11.01 -36.95 -4.58
CA ALA A 317 -11.60 -36.05 -3.60
C ALA A 317 -12.50 -34.96 -4.23
N SER A 318 -12.78 -35.04 -5.54
CA SER A 318 -13.63 -34.06 -6.22
C SER A 318 -15.05 -34.05 -5.65
N LEU A 319 -15.59 -32.86 -5.42
CA LEU A 319 -17.01 -32.67 -5.05
C LEU A 319 -17.94 -32.69 -6.28
N HIS A 320 -17.39 -32.84 -7.49
CA HIS A 320 -18.09 -32.65 -8.77
C HIS A 320 -18.11 -33.90 -9.67
N THR A 321 -17.74 -35.06 -9.11
CA THR A 321 -17.70 -36.35 -9.83
C THR A 321 -18.71 -37.32 -9.22
N ALA A 322 -19.63 -37.84 -10.03
CA ALA A 322 -20.62 -38.82 -9.60
C ALA A 322 -19.93 -40.12 -9.14
N GLY A 323 -20.03 -40.43 -7.84
CA GLY A 323 -19.35 -41.57 -7.20
C GLY A 323 -18.63 -41.22 -5.90
N ASN A 324 -18.41 -39.92 -5.63
CA ASN A 324 -17.85 -39.46 -4.36
C ASN A 324 -18.97 -39.11 -3.36
N GLU A 325 -18.76 -39.46 -2.09
CA GLU A 325 -19.71 -39.18 -1.01
C GLU A 325 -19.82 -37.66 -0.80
N GLY A 326 -20.98 -37.07 -1.13
CA GLY A 326 -21.20 -35.62 -1.10
C GLY A 326 -21.07 -34.88 -2.43
N ALA A 327 -20.92 -35.59 -3.56
CA ALA A 327 -20.85 -34.96 -4.88
C ALA A 327 -22.16 -34.23 -5.24
N ALA A 328 -22.04 -32.99 -5.72
CA ALA A 328 -23.20 -32.11 -5.95
C ALA A 328 -23.86 -32.32 -7.31
N ASP A 329 -23.10 -32.57 -8.38
CA ASP A 329 -23.54 -32.75 -9.78
C ASP A 329 -22.39 -33.38 -10.61
N ASN A 330 -22.61 -33.78 -11.87
CA ASN A 330 -21.57 -34.33 -12.77
C ASN A 330 -20.80 -33.23 -13.56
N GLN A 331 -20.62 -32.05 -12.96
CA GLN A 331 -20.09 -30.85 -13.64
C GLN A 331 -18.62 -30.99 -14.05
N ALA A 332 -17.83 -31.82 -13.34
CA ALA A 332 -16.47 -32.12 -13.77
C ALA A 332 -16.45 -32.87 -15.12
N ALA A 333 -17.48 -33.68 -15.40
CA ALA A 333 -17.61 -34.37 -16.69
C ALA A 333 -17.96 -33.39 -17.81
N ASP A 334 -18.82 -32.40 -17.56
CA ASP A 334 -19.13 -31.33 -18.53
C ASP A 334 -17.86 -30.52 -18.86
N VAL A 335 -17.05 -30.18 -17.87
CA VAL A 335 -15.73 -29.53 -18.10
C VAL A 335 -14.78 -30.45 -18.85
N ALA A 336 -14.72 -31.73 -18.50
CA ALA A 336 -13.89 -32.71 -19.20
C ALA A 336 -14.27 -32.84 -20.66
N GLU A 337 -15.57 -32.94 -20.97
CA GLU A 337 -16.09 -32.96 -22.35
C GLU A 337 -15.68 -31.68 -23.08
N LYS A 338 -15.89 -30.50 -22.48
CA LYS A 338 -15.50 -29.23 -23.11
C LYS A 338 -13.99 -29.09 -23.31
N LEU A 339 -13.18 -29.52 -22.35
CA LEU A 339 -11.72 -29.59 -22.49
C LEU A 339 -11.30 -30.45 -23.69
N LEU A 340 -12.06 -31.48 -24.01
CA LEU A 340 -11.80 -32.38 -25.13
C LEU A 340 -12.40 -31.87 -26.46
N GLU A 341 -13.43 -31.03 -26.42
CA GLU A 341 -14.18 -30.48 -27.57
C GLU A 341 -13.74 -29.10 -28.08
N ILE A 342 -12.99 -28.28 -27.32
CA ILE A 342 -12.62 -26.91 -27.74
C ILE A 342 -11.74 -26.96 -29.01
N HIS A 343 -12.33 -26.65 -30.17
CA HIS A 343 -11.70 -26.59 -31.49
C HIS A 343 -10.97 -25.27 -31.78
#